data_AF-A0A349B2Y9-F1
#
_entry.id   AF-A0A349B2Y9-F1
#
_cell.length_a   1.000
_cell.length_b   1.000
_cell.length_c   1.000
_cell.angle_alpha   90.00
_cell.angle_beta   90.00
_cell.angle_gamma   90.00
#
_symmetry.space_group_name_H-M   'P 1'
#
loop_
_entity.id
_entity.type
_entity.pdbx_description
1 polymer ?
#
loop_
_entity_poly.entity_id
_entity_poly.type
_entity_poly.pdbx_seq_one_letter_code
_entity_poly.pdbx_strand_id
1 'polypeptide(L)'
;MGVRGSSQQEGARVVQTFTDHQARSSATWPVLTREQLARVRAAVQETLEDHRRHLQENEELFRVLVSDPSVDAGERQAARVAAAKAAEICQEAEGALAAMDDGTYGRCAGCEQDIPFERLEALPLTQTCVACPQP
;
A
#
# COMPACT_ATOMS: atom_id res chain seq x y z
N MET A 1 29.79 20.24 55.58
CA MET A 1 28.70 21.22 55.78
C MET A 1 28.63 22.02 54.49
N GLY A 2 27.73 21.72 53.54
CA GLY A 2 26.28 21.97 53.58
C GLY A 2 26.06 23.46 53.26
N VAL A 3 25.25 23.93 52.32
CA VAL A 3 24.09 23.43 51.57
C VAL A 3 23.83 24.46 50.43
N ARG A 4 23.55 24.02 49.20
CA ARG A 4 22.25 24.12 48.47
C ARG A 4 21.53 25.49 48.43
N GLY A 5 21.02 25.80 47.23
CA GLY A 5 19.89 26.72 47.00
C GLY A 5 20.17 27.69 45.85
N SER A 6 19.99 27.33 44.58
CA SER A 6 18.69 27.27 43.86
C SER A 6 18.01 28.64 43.75
N SER A 7 17.86 29.15 42.52
CA SER A 7 16.59 29.67 41.96
C SER A 7 16.86 30.48 40.67
N GLN A 8 16.49 29.94 39.50
CA GLN A 8 15.32 30.35 38.69
C GLN A 8 15.70 31.44 37.66
N GLN A 9 15.26 31.49 36.41
CA GLN A 9 14.49 30.68 35.46
C GLN A 9 14.63 31.44 34.12
N GLU A 10 14.60 30.77 32.96
CA GLU A 10 13.79 31.18 31.78
C GLU A 10 14.15 30.39 30.52
N GLY A 11 13.13 30.00 29.75
CA GLY A 11 13.28 29.57 28.37
C GLY A 11 12.59 28.26 28.01
N ALA A 12 11.26 28.25 28.01
CA ALA A 12 10.46 27.16 27.44
C ALA A 12 10.61 27.09 25.91
N ARG A 13 10.92 25.90 25.36
CA ARG A 13 10.41 25.42 24.06
C ARG A 13 10.61 23.90 23.91
N VAL A 14 9.51 23.19 24.15
CA VAL A 14 8.95 22.06 23.38
C VAL A 14 9.64 21.92 21.99
N VAL A 15 10.09 20.75 21.50
CA VAL A 15 9.36 19.49 21.28
C VAL A 15 10.35 18.33 21.16
N GLN A 16 9.95 17.18 21.69
CA GLN A 16 10.46 15.86 21.33
C GLN A 16 10.11 15.56 19.86
N THR A 17 10.99 14.90 19.11
CA THR A 17 10.68 13.83 18.12
C THR A 17 11.88 13.57 17.21
N PHE A 18 12.67 12.53 17.47
CA PHE A 18 13.32 11.73 16.40
C PHE A 18 14.08 10.50 16.97
N THR A 19 13.42 9.63 17.72
CA THR A 19 14.05 8.33 18.07
C THR A 19 12.99 7.28 18.37
N ASP A 20 12.39 6.66 17.35
CA ASP A 20 11.69 5.37 17.54
C ASP A 20 11.48 4.58 16.22
N HIS A 21 12.50 4.42 15.38
CA HIS A 21 12.36 3.62 14.13
C HIS A 21 13.24 2.37 14.07
N GLN A 22 14.05 2.06 15.09
CA GLN A 22 15.01 0.93 15.03
C GLN A 22 14.93 -0.10 16.16
N ALA A 23 13.97 -0.04 17.09
CA ALA A 23 13.97 -0.92 18.29
C ALA A 23 12.77 -1.89 18.42
N ARG A 24 12.03 -2.22 17.34
CA ARG A 24 10.86 -3.14 17.41
C ARG A 24 10.91 -4.32 16.43
N SER A 25 12.10 -4.66 15.95
CA SER A 25 12.38 -5.92 15.29
C SER A 25 12.33 -7.07 16.30
N SER A 26 11.13 -7.60 16.58
CA SER A 26 10.87 -9.03 16.85
C SER A 26 9.39 -9.29 17.23
N ALA A 27 8.68 -9.94 16.30
CA ALA A 27 7.61 -10.91 16.58
C ALA A 27 6.19 -10.47 17.00
N THR A 28 5.76 -9.22 16.84
CA THR A 28 4.31 -8.90 16.92
C THR A 28 3.87 -7.85 15.91
N TRP A 29 3.09 -8.30 14.91
CA TRP A 29 2.22 -7.44 14.10
C TRP A 29 1.27 -6.69 15.06
N PRO A 30 1.37 -5.36 15.24
CA PRO A 30 0.58 -4.67 16.25
C PRO A 30 -0.85 -4.31 15.79
N VAL A 31 -1.13 -4.31 14.49
CA VAL A 31 -2.38 -3.79 13.92
C VAL A 31 -3.33 -4.90 13.45
N LEU A 32 -2.77 -5.97 12.89
CA LEU A 32 -3.53 -7.05 12.28
C LEU A 32 -3.17 -8.38 12.94
N THR A 33 -4.17 -9.18 13.28
CA THR A 33 -3.95 -10.57 13.70
C THR A 33 -3.42 -11.39 12.53
N ARG A 34 -2.79 -12.54 12.82
CA ARG A 34 -2.33 -13.47 11.78
C ARG A 34 -3.48 -13.93 10.87
N GLU A 35 -4.66 -14.08 11.43
CA GLU A 35 -5.86 -14.49 10.67
C GLU A 35 -6.37 -13.36 9.77
N GLN A 36 -6.41 -12.12 10.28
CA GLN A 36 -6.77 -10.95 9.48
C GLN A 36 -5.78 -10.73 8.33
N LEU A 37 -4.48 -10.82 8.61
CA LEU A 37 -3.44 -10.69 7.59
C LEU A 37 -3.55 -11.81 6.54
N ALA A 38 -3.79 -13.05 6.95
CA ALA A 38 -3.99 -14.17 6.04
C ALA A 38 -5.23 -13.97 5.13
N ARG A 39 -6.31 -13.43 5.69
CA ARG A 39 -7.54 -13.13 4.94
C ARG A 39 -7.31 -12.05 3.88
N VAL A 40 -6.65 -10.94 4.26
CA VAL A 40 -6.36 -9.86 3.31
C VAL A 40 -5.33 -10.32 2.28
N ARG A 41 -4.31 -11.07 2.68
CA ARG A 41 -3.34 -11.68 1.75
C ARG A 41 -4.03 -12.53 0.69
N ALA A 42 -4.94 -13.42 1.09
CA ALA A 42 -5.67 -14.26 0.15
C ALA A 42 -6.47 -13.42 -0.86
N ALA A 43 -7.15 -12.37 -0.40
CA ALA A 43 -7.87 -11.45 -1.28
C ALA A 43 -6.95 -10.71 -2.26
N VAL A 44 -5.78 -10.25 -1.81
CA VAL A 44 -4.77 -9.61 -2.68
C VAL A 44 -4.23 -10.59 -3.72
N GLN A 45 -3.97 -11.84 -3.32
CA GLN A 45 -3.48 -12.88 -4.24
C GLN A 45 -4.51 -13.19 -5.33
N GLU A 46 -5.78 -13.36 -4.96
CA GLU A 46 -6.87 -13.55 -5.93
C GLU A 46 -6.98 -12.37 -6.90
N THR A 47 -6.92 -11.14 -6.37
CA THR A 47 -6.93 -9.91 -7.17
C THR A 47 -5.76 -9.87 -8.16
N LEU A 48 -4.56 -10.24 -7.71
CA LEU A 48 -3.37 -10.29 -8.57
C LEU A 48 -3.51 -11.31 -9.69
N GLU A 49 -4.02 -12.51 -9.39
CA GLU A 49 -4.21 -13.57 -10.38
C GLU A 49 -5.25 -13.17 -11.44
N ASP A 50 -6.36 -12.59 -11.02
CA ASP A 50 -7.40 -12.10 -11.94
C ASP A 50 -6.87 -11.01 -12.87
N HIS A 51 -6.19 -9.99 -12.32
CA HIS A 51 -5.67 -8.91 -13.14
C HIS A 51 -4.48 -9.33 -14.01
N ARG A 52 -3.68 -10.32 -13.60
CA ARG A 52 -2.65 -10.92 -14.46
C ARG A 52 -3.26 -11.62 -15.67
N ARG A 53 -4.37 -12.34 -15.48
CA ARG A 53 -5.12 -12.93 -16.59
C ARG A 53 -5.63 -11.84 -17.54
N HIS A 54 -6.26 -10.80 -17.02
CA HIS A 54 -6.75 -9.68 -17.83
C HIS A 54 -5.62 -8.97 -18.58
N LEU A 55 -4.45 -8.80 -17.97
CA LEU A 55 -3.28 -8.23 -18.63
C LEU A 55 -2.87 -9.07 -19.84
N GLN A 56 -2.68 -10.38 -19.65
CA GLN A 56 -2.29 -11.29 -20.72
C GLN A 56 -3.30 -11.32 -21.88
N GLU A 57 -4.58 -11.40 -21.56
CA GLU A 57 -5.66 -11.41 -22.55
C GLU A 57 -5.71 -10.11 -23.37
N ASN A 58 -5.58 -8.96 -22.71
CA ASN A 58 -5.60 -7.66 -23.39
C ASN A 58 -4.32 -7.39 -24.19
N GLU A 59 -3.16 -7.87 -23.73
CA GLU A 59 -1.91 -7.80 -24.50
C GLU A 59 -1.97 -8.64 -25.77
N GLU A 60 -2.53 -9.86 -25.68
CA GLU A 60 -2.76 -10.71 -26.86
C GLU A 60 -3.77 -10.07 -27.80
N LEU A 61 -4.89 -9.58 -27.27
CA LEU A 61 -5.89 -8.87 -28.07
C LEU A 61 -5.26 -7.67 -28.78
N PHE A 62 -4.51 -6.82 -28.08
CA PHE A 62 -3.82 -5.69 -28.68
C PHE A 62 -2.87 -6.11 -29.80
N ARG A 63 -2.12 -7.21 -29.62
CA ARG A 63 -1.23 -7.77 -30.64
C ARG A 63 -1.98 -8.22 -31.89
N VAL A 64 -3.14 -8.86 -31.73
CA VAL A 64 -4.00 -9.27 -32.85
C VAL A 64 -4.56 -8.03 -33.55
N LEU A 65 -5.12 -7.08 -32.80
CA LEU A 65 -5.75 -5.87 -33.35
C LEU A 65 -4.76 -4.95 -34.08
N VAL A 66 -3.51 -4.83 -33.62
CA VAL A 66 -2.50 -4.01 -34.32
C VAL A 66 -2.02 -4.63 -35.63
N SER A 67 -2.21 -5.95 -35.80
CA SER A 67 -1.83 -6.68 -37.01
C SER A 67 -2.87 -6.57 -38.13
N ASP A 68 -4.11 -6.22 -37.80
CA ASP A 68 -5.19 -6.04 -38.76
C ASP A 68 -5.40 -4.54 -39.08
N PRO A 69 -5.07 -4.08 -40.30
CA PRO A 69 -5.22 -2.67 -40.67
C PRO A 69 -6.69 -2.23 -40.81
N SER A 70 -7.64 -3.16 -40.85
CA SER A 70 -9.08 -2.86 -40.91
C SER A 70 -9.67 -2.50 -39.54
N VAL A 71 -8.98 -2.83 -38.46
CA VAL A 71 -9.40 -2.52 -37.08
C VAL A 71 -9.25 -1.03 -36.79
N ASP A 72 -10.28 -0.49 -36.15
CA ASP A 72 -10.33 0.93 -35.81
C ASP A 72 -9.28 1.30 -34.73
N ALA A 73 -8.88 2.57 -34.71
CA ALA A 73 -7.87 3.04 -33.75
C ALA A 73 -8.40 3.03 -32.30
N GLY A 74 -9.71 3.21 -32.11
CA GLY A 74 -10.42 3.15 -30.84
C GLY A 74 -10.37 1.76 -30.21
N GLU A 75 -10.66 0.70 -30.97
CA GLU A 75 -10.56 -0.69 -30.51
C GLU A 75 -9.13 -1.05 -30.04
N ARG A 76 -8.11 -0.68 -30.82
CA ARG A 76 -6.70 -0.86 -30.42
C ARG A 76 -6.37 -0.08 -29.15
N GLN A 77 -6.84 1.16 -29.05
CA GLN A 77 -6.62 1.98 -27.87
C GLN A 77 -7.34 1.42 -26.63
N ALA A 78 -8.55 0.87 -26.79
CA ALA A 78 -9.31 0.26 -25.71
C ALA A 78 -8.56 -0.95 -25.12
N ALA A 79 -8.07 -1.86 -25.96
CA ALA A 79 -7.26 -3.01 -25.52
C ALA A 79 -5.98 -2.56 -24.78
N ARG A 80 -5.29 -1.54 -25.30
CA ARG A 80 -4.10 -0.98 -24.65
C ARG A 80 -4.39 -0.36 -23.29
N VAL A 81 -5.48 0.40 -23.16
CA VAL A 81 -5.89 1.03 -21.88
C VAL A 81 -6.28 -0.05 -20.87
N ALA A 82 -7.02 -1.08 -21.30
CA ALA A 82 -7.38 -2.20 -20.44
C ALA A 82 -6.14 -2.95 -19.93
N ALA A 83 -5.17 -3.25 -20.81
CA ALA A 83 -3.89 -3.85 -20.41
C ALA A 83 -3.14 -2.96 -19.41
N ALA A 84 -3.03 -1.64 -19.68
CA ALA A 84 -2.35 -0.72 -18.78
C ALA A 84 -3.00 -0.66 -17.39
N LYS A 85 -4.34 -0.66 -17.32
CA LYS A 85 -5.06 -0.67 -16.05
C LYS A 85 -4.86 -1.98 -15.29
N ALA A 86 -4.88 -3.12 -15.98
CA ALA A 86 -4.60 -4.40 -15.36
C ALA A 86 -3.17 -4.47 -14.81
N ALA A 87 -2.19 -3.94 -15.55
CA ALA A 87 -0.80 -3.85 -15.11
C ALA A 87 -0.63 -2.97 -13.85
N GLU A 88 -1.29 -1.81 -13.80
CA GLU A 88 -1.28 -0.94 -12.62
C GLU A 88 -1.78 -1.69 -11.38
N ILE A 89 -2.91 -2.39 -11.49
CA ILE A 89 -3.47 -3.14 -10.36
C ILE A 89 -2.56 -4.31 -9.96
N CYS A 90 -1.91 -4.98 -10.92
CA CYS A 90 -0.91 -6.00 -10.61
C CYS A 90 0.24 -5.43 -9.77
N GLN A 91 0.73 -4.23 -10.12
CA GLN A 91 1.80 -3.57 -9.38
C GLN A 91 1.37 -3.19 -7.96
N GLU A 92 0.15 -2.68 -7.80
CA GLU A 92 -0.41 -2.36 -6.48
C GLU A 92 -0.54 -3.62 -5.61
N ALA A 93 -1.01 -4.73 -6.19
CA ALA A 93 -1.17 -6.00 -5.48
C ALA A 93 0.18 -6.63 -5.10
N GLU A 94 1.15 -6.60 -6.02
CA GLU A 94 2.52 -7.05 -5.73
C GLU A 94 3.17 -6.21 -4.62
N GLY A 95 2.99 -4.88 -4.65
CA GLY A 95 3.46 -3.99 -3.61
C GLY A 95 2.81 -4.27 -2.25
N ALA A 96 1.51 -4.53 -2.22
CA ALA A 96 0.79 -4.92 -1.01
C ALA A 96 1.33 -6.24 -0.44
N LEU A 97 1.55 -7.26 -1.28
CA LEU A 97 2.11 -8.54 -0.85
C LEU A 97 3.54 -8.39 -0.30
N ALA A 98 4.39 -7.61 -0.97
CA ALA A 98 5.74 -7.32 -0.50
C ALA A 98 5.72 -6.62 0.86
N ALA A 99 4.85 -5.63 1.05
CA ALA A 99 4.68 -4.98 2.34
C ALA A 99 4.19 -5.96 3.43
N MET A 100 3.39 -6.98 3.07
CA MET A 100 2.97 -8.02 4.01
C MET A 100 4.14 -8.93 4.40
N ASP A 101 5.06 -9.22 3.47
CA ASP A 101 6.28 -9.98 3.76
C ASP A 101 7.26 -9.18 4.64
N ASP A 102 7.40 -7.88 4.37
CA ASP A 102 8.31 -6.98 5.09
C ASP A 102 7.80 -6.55 6.47
N GLY A 103 6.56 -6.90 6.85
CA GLY A 103 5.99 -6.46 8.12
C GLY A 103 5.50 -5.01 8.13
N THR A 104 5.38 -4.37 6.96
CA THR A 104 5.07 -2.94 6.81
C THR A 104 3.66 -2.67 6.30
N TYR A 105 2.94 -3.71 5.89
CA TYR A 105 1.56 -3.62 5.42
C TYR A 105 0.61 -3.04 6.46
N GLY A 106 -0.36 -2.25 5.99
CA GLY A 106 -1.32 -1.57 6.85
C GLY A 106 -0.78 -0.29 7.50
N ARG A 107 0.33 0.29 7.00
CA ARG A 107 0.77 1.65 7.35
C ARG A 107 0.45 2.64 6.23
N CYS A 108 -0.07 3.80 6.62
CA CYS A 108 -0.40 4.87 5.70
C CYS A 108 0.87 5.50 5.11
N ALA A 109 0.97 5.58 3.79
CA ALA A 109 2.08 6.24 3.10
C ALA A 109 2.14 7.77 3.34
N GLY A 110 1.04 8.40 3.79
CA GLY A 110 0.96 9.85 4.00
C GLY A 110 1.25 10.32 5.43
N CYS A 111 0.81 9.56 6.44
CA CYS A 111 0.95 9.95 7.85
C CYS A 111 1.59 8.87 8.73
N GLU A 112 2.00 7.76 8.13
CA GLU A 112 2.69 6.62 8.78
C GLU A 112 1.87 5.96 9.91
N GLN A 113 0.60 6.35 10.07
CA GLN A 113 -0.32 5.74 11.01
C GLN A 113 -0.88 4.43 10.48
N ASP A 114 -1.34 3.59 11.41
CA ASP A 114 -1.98 2.32 11.11
C ASP A 114 -3.31 2.52 10.36
N ILE A 115 -3.49 1.75 9.29
CA ILE A 115 -4.72 1.71 8.50
C ILE A 115 -5.67 0.71 9.18
N PRO A 116 -6.91 1.12 9.51
CA PRO A 116 -7.86 0.22 10.17
C PRO A 116 -8.18 -1.00 9.31
N PHE A 117 -8.29 -2.16 9.95
CA PHE A 117 -8.57 -3.43 9.28
C PHE A 117 -9.82 -3.38 8.40
N GLU A 118 -10.90 -2.75 8.84
CA GLU A 118 -12.15 -2.63 8.08
C GLU A 118 -11.92 -1.97 6.70
N ARG A 119 -10.97 -1.03 6.62
CA ARG A 119 -10.58 -0.40 5.36
C ARG A 119 -9.72 -1.32 4.50
N LEU A 120 -8.78 -2.05 5.10
CA LEU A 120 -7.93 -3.03 4.38
C LEU A 120 -8.74 -4.24 3.91
N GLU A 121 -9.79 -4.61 4.63
CA GLU A 121 -10.74 -5.65 4.22
C GLU A 121 -11.59 -5.19 3.02
N ALA A 122 -12.03 -3.93 3.03
CA ALA A 122 -12.81 -3.37 1.92
C ALA A 122 -11.96 -2.98 0.69
N LEU A 123 -10.75 -2.47 0.92
CA LEU A 123 -9.84 -1.96 -0.11
C LEU A 123 -8.41 -2.48 0.18
N PRO A 124 -8.10 -3.73 -0.18
CA PRO A 124 -6.84 -4.37 0.20
C PRO A 124 -5.60 -3.78 -0.50
N LEU A 125 -5.79 -3.04 -1.59
CA LEU A 125 -4.72 -2.35 -2.31
C LEU A 125 -4.47 -0.92 -1.82
N THR A 126 -5.23 -0.45 -0.81
CA THR A 126 -5.09 0.92 -0.31
C THR A 126 -3.76 1.11 0.45
N GLN A 127 -3.06 2.19 0.12
CA GLN A 127 -1.82 2.60 0.79
C GLN A 127 -2.03 3.80 1.74
N THR A 128 -3.25 4.31 1.85
CA THR A 128 -3.57 5.52 2.65
C THR A 128 -4.73 5.29 3.61
N CYS A 129 -4.64 5.91 4.80
CA CYS A 129 -5.70 5.85 5.81
C CYS A 129 -6.89 6.76 5.46
N VAL A 130 -7.98 6.62 6.21
CA VAL A 130 -9.21 7.42 6.03
C VAL A 130 -9.00 8.93 6.18
N ALA A 131 -7.98 9.35 6.95
CA ALA A 131 -7.69 10.74 7.24
C ALA A 131 -6.78 11.39 6.19
N CYS A 132 -6.08 10.59 5.38
CA CYS A 132 -5.24 11.09 4.31
C CYS A 132 -6.05 11.20 3.01
N PRO A 133 -5.91 12.30 2.25
CA PRO A 133 -6.44 12.38 0.90
C PRO A 133 -5.87 11.22 0.08
N GLN A 134 -6.73 10.50 -0.65
CA GLN A 134 -6.23 9.67 -1.75
C GLN A 134 -5.68 10.63 -2.82
N PRO A 135 -4.47 10.39 -3.35
CA PRO A 135 -3.87 11.24 -4.38
C PRO A 135 -4.70 11.26 -5.67
#